data_AF-A0A8X6WPM3-F1
#
_entry.id   AF-A0A8X6WPM3-F1
#
_cell.length_a   1.000
_cell.length_b   1.000
_cell.length_c   1.000
_cell.angle_alpha   90.00
_cell.angle_beta   90.00
_cell.angle_gamma   90.00
#
_symmetry.space_group_name_H-M   'P 1'
#
loop_
_entity.id
_entity.type
_entity.pdbx_description
1 polymer ?
#
loop_
_entity_poly.entity_id
_entity_poly.type
_entity_poly.pdbx_seq_one_letter_code
_entity_poly.pdbx_strand_id
1 'polypeptide(L)'
;MQTENTDTVASELFDSNCVDGFQFPIHFPVKSFLLAMYYKPRPDYVFIVTYPKWGTTWAQEILLLLFRQGELLLSPIEFVTATPFLDAIGKVL
;
A
#
# COMPACT_ATOMS: atom_id res chain seq x y z
N MET A 1 -43.80 -11.15 -1.75
CA MET A 1 -42.66 -10.92 -2.66
C MET A 1 -42.15 -9.52 -2.36
N GLN A 2 -41.35 -9.37 -1.30
CA GLN A 2 -40.71 -8.09 -0.97
C GLN A 2 -39.55 -7.92 -1.92
N THR A 3 -39.61 -6.87 -2.74
CA THR A 3 -38.52 -6.41 -3.59
C THR A 3 -37.37 -5.99 -2.68
N GLU A 4 -36.35 -6.84 -2.55
CA GLU A 4 -35.07 -6.47 -1.98
C GLU A 4 -34.52 -5.31 -2.79
N ASN A 5 -34.36 -4.17 -2.11
CA ASN A 5 -33.95 -2.92 -2.69
C ASN A 5 -32.48 -3.07 -3.10
N THR A 6 -32.22 -3.18 -4.40
CA THR A 6 -30.87 -3.38 -4.98
C THR A 6 -29.89 -2.28 -4.59
N ASP A 7 -30.40 -1.12 -4.18
CA ASP A 7 -29.61 0.02 -3.71
C ASP A 7 -29.04 -0.18 -2.30
N THR A 8 -29.75 -0.92 -1.44
CA THR A 8 -29.29 -1.24 -0.07
C THR A 8 -28.15 -2.27 -0.13
N VAL A 9 -28.30 -3.29 -0.97
CA VAL A 9 -27.27 -4.33 -1.17
C VAL A 9 -26.02 -3.76 -1.84
N ALA A 10 -26.17 -2.82 -2.79
CA ALA A 10 -25.05 -2.10 -3.39
C ALA A 10 -24.31 -1.20 -2.38
N SER A 11 -25.04 -0.57 -1.45
CA SER A 11 -24.46 0.27 -0.39
C SER A 11 -23.71 -0.53 0.69
N GLU A 12 -24.12 -1.77 0.95
CA GLU A 12 -23.44 -2.71 1.85
C GLU A 12 -22.26 -3.43 1.19
N LEU A 13 -22.21 -3.48 -0.14
CA LEU A 13 -21.06 -4.00 -0.91
C LEU A 13 -19.89 -3.00 -1.03
N PHE A 14 -20.14 -1.73 -0.71
CA PHE A 14 -19.09 -0.77 -0.40
C PHE A 14 -18.87 -0.77 1.11
N ASP A 15 -18.21 -1.81 1.63
CA ASP A 15 -17.36 -1.63 2.81
C ASP A 15 -16.42 -0.48 2.45
N SER A 16 -16.75 0.72 2.95
CA SER A 16 -16.04 1.92 2.55
C SER A 16 -14.57 1.71 2.90
N ASN A 17 -13.69 1.84 1.91
CA ASN A 17 -12.25 1.94 2.16
C ASN A 17 -11.96 3.32 2.79
N CYS A 18 -12.72 3.68 3.81
CA CYS A 18 -12.66 4.95 4.50
C CYS A 18 -12.20 4.67 5.92
N VAL A 19 -11.04 5.20 6.31
CA VAL A 19 -10.56 5.17 7.69
C VAL A 19 -10.40 6.61 8.14
N ASP A 20 -11.08 7.00 9.21
CA ASP A 20 -11.04 8.35 9.78
C ASP A 20 -11.29 9.49 8.76
N GLY A 21 -12.12 9.23 7.75
CA GLY A 21 -12.45 10.19 6.69
C GLY A 21 -11.52 10.18 5.47
N PHE A 22 -10.48 9.34 5.46
CA PHE A 22 -9.57 9.17 4.33
C PHE A 22 -10.00 8.01 3.43
N GLN A 23 -10.10 8.26 2.13
CA GLN A 23 -10.37 7.23 1.12
C GLN A 23 -9.09 6.48 0.75
N PHE A 24 -9.13 5.16 0.83
CA PHE A 24 -8.02 4.26 0.55
C PHE A 24 -8.26 3.51 -0.77
N PRO A 25 -7.18 3.19 -1.52
CA PRO A 25 -7.28 2.37 -2.70
C PRO A 25 -7.93 1.02 -2.39
N ILE A 26 -8.90 0.62 -3.21
CA ILE A 26 -9.69 -0.62 -3.04
C ILE A 26 -8.80 -1.88 -2.97
N HIS A 27 -7.61 -1.82 -3.55
CA HIS A 27 -6.67 -2.94 -3.58
C HIS A 27 -5.83 -3.08 -2.31
N PHE A 28 -5.89 -2.13 -1.37
CA PHE A 28 -5.20 -2.24 -0.09
C PHE A 28 -6.20 -2.64 1.01
N PRO A 29 -5.94 -3.74 1.75
CA PRO A 29 -6.80 -4.11 2.86
C PRO A 29 -6.78 -3.02 3.93
N VAL A 30 -7.95 -2.47 4.29
CA VAL A 30 -8.11 -1.51 5.40
C VAL A 30 -7.42 -2.00 6.68
N LYS A 31 -7.50 -3.31 6.96
CA LYS A 31 -6.82 -3.94 8.09
C LYS A 31 -5.29 -3.78 8.04
N SER A 32 -4.69 -3.91 6.86
CA SER A 32 -3.24 -3.73 6.69
C SER A 32 -2.83 -2.29 7.03
N PHE A 33 -3.60 -1.31 6.55
CA PHE A 33 -3.40 0.10 6.90
C PHE A 33 -3.50 0.34 8.42
N LEU A 34 -4.55 -0.17 9.07
CA LEU A 34 -4.68 -0.04 10.53
C LEU A 34 -3.51 -0.67 11.28
N LEU A 35 -2.97 -1.79 10.79
CA LEU A 35 -1.78 -2.40 11.38
C LEU A 35 -0.51 -1.57 11.13
N ALA A 36 -0.37 -0.96 9.95
CA ALA A 36 0.73 -0.06 9.62
C ALA A 36 0.84 1.12 10.60
N MET A 37 -0.28 1.61 11.14
CA MET A 37 -0.28 2.69 12.14
C MET A 37 0.44 2.31 13.45
N TYR A 38 0.63 1.03 13.73
CA TYR A 38 1.37 0.52 14.88
C TYR A 38 2.79 0.02 14.53
N TYR A 39 3.25 0.32 13.32
CA TYR A 39 4.57 -0.03 12.86
C TYR A 39 5.65 0.74 13.65
N LYS A 40 6.75 0.06 13.98
CA LYS A 40 7.89 0.65 14.71
C LYS A 40 9.09 0.73 13.77
N PRO A 41 9.44 1.92 13.24
CA PRO A 41 10.54 2.04 12.30
C PRO A 41 11.88 1.76 13.00
N ARG A 42 12.78 1.11 12.25
CA ARG A 42 14.18 0.97 12.65
C ARG A 42 15.00 2.15 12.09
N PRO A 43 16.09 2.58 12.77
CA PRO A 43 16.88 3.73 12.34
C PRO A 43 17.55 3.57 10.96
N ASP A 44 17.74 2.34 10.51
CA ASP A 44 18.34 1.96 9.22
C ASP A 44 17.35 1.94 8.05
N TYR A 45 16.05 2.14 8.31
CA TYR A 45 15.03 2.09 7.27
C TYR A 45 14.83 3.41 6.54
N VAL A 46 14.60 3.29 5.24
CA VAL A 46 14.34 4.41 4.33
C VAL A 46 12.92 4.29 3.82
N PHE A 47 12.15 5.37 3.98
CA PHE A 47 10.77 5.44 3.52
C PHE A 47 10.67 6.30 2.27
N ILE A 48 9.92 5.79 1.29
CA ILE A 48 9.50 6.56 0.12
C ILE A 48 8.06 6.94 0.35
N VAL A 49 7.81 8.24 0.59
CA VAL A 49 6.47 8.75 0.89
C VAL A 49 6.08 9.73 -0.21
N THR A 50 5.08 9.37 -1.00
CA THR A 50 4.53 10.24 -2.05
C THR A 50 3.01 10.11 -2.09
N TYR A 51 2.34 11.14 -2.59
CA TYR A 51 0.97 10.96 -3.08
C TYR A 51 0.98 10.00 -4.29
N PRO A 52 -0.05 9.15 -4.49
CA PRO A 52 -0.08 8.23 -5.60
C PRO A 52 0.11 8.93 -6.96
N LYS A 53 0.86 8.27 -7.87
CA LYS A 53 1.18 8.74 -9.23
C LYS A 53 2.17 9.91 -9.33
N TRP A 54 2.83 10.31 -8.24
CA TRP A 54 3.85 11.37 -8.23
C TRP A 54 5.29 10.84 -8.31
N GLY A 55 5.49 9.71 -8.99
CA GLY A 55 6.83 9.17 -9.24
C GLY A 55 7.38 8.22 -8.17
N THR A 56 6.53 7.57 -7.37
CA THR A 56 6.94 6.58 -6.37
C THR A 56 7.84 5.49 -6.95
N THR A 57 7.48 4.95 -8.12
CA THR A 57 8.26 3.94 -8.84
C THR A 57 9.64 4.44 -9.28
N TRP A 58 9.73 5.70 -9.70
CA TRP A 58 11.02 6.30 -10.09
C TRP A 58 11.94 6.45 -8.87
N ALA A 59 11.40 6.91 -7.74
CA ALA A 59 12.15 7.02 -6.49
C ALA A 59 12.62 5.65 -5.98
N GLN A 60 11.76 4.62 -6.06
CA GLN A 60 12.09 3.24 -5.72
C GLN A 60 13.29 2.75 -6.54
N GLU A 61 13.25 2.91 -7.87
CA GLU A 61 14.32 2.43 -8.76
C GLU A 61 15.66 3.15 -8.51
N ILE A 62 15.64 4.46 -8.35
CA ILE A 62 16.86 5.24 -8.06
C ILE A 62 17.50 4.79 -6.75
N LEU A 63 16.71 4.64 -5.69
CA LEU A 63 17.22 4.23 -4.37
C LEU A 63 17.72 2.77 -4.38
N LEU A 64 17.03 1.88 -5.08
CA LEU A 64 17.48 0.48 -5.23
C LEU A 64 18.85 0.42 -5.92
N LEU A 65 19.05 1.17 -7.00
CA LEU A 65 20.35 1.23 -7.68
C LEU A 65 21.45 1.78 -6.77
N LEU A 66 21.16 2.83 -5.98
CA LEU A 66 22.13 3.39 -5.04
C LEU A 66 22.51 2.37 -3.95
N PHE A 67 21.54 1.68 -3.36
CA PHE A 67 21.80 0.69 -2.30
C PHE A 67 22.42 -0.61 -2.81
N ARG A 68 22.26 -0.93 -4.09
CA ARG A 68 22.85 -2.12 -4.74
C ARG A 68 24.08 -1.81 -5.58
N GLN A 69 24.69 -0.64 -5.39
CA GLN A 69 25.92 -0.25 -6.11
C GLN A 69 25.79 -0.36 -7.66
N GLY A 70 24.60 -0.07 -8.18
CA GLY A 70 24.29 -0.11 -9.61
C GLY A 70 23.79 -1.45 -10.15
N GLU A 71 23.61 -2.47 -9.32
CA GLU A 71 23.08 -3.77 -9.76
C GLU A 71 21.56 -3.73 -9.98
N LEU A 72 21.14 -4.10 -11.20
CA LEU A 72 19.74 -4.14 -11.61
C LEU A 72 18.98 -5.30 -10.96
N LEU A 73 17.68 -5.11 -10.74
CA LEU A 73 16.77 -6.18 -10.35
C LEU A 73 16.47 -7.06 -11.58
N LEU A 74 16.43 -8.37 -11.37
CA LEU A 74 16.26 -9.35 -12.44
C LEU A 74 14.78 -9.68 -12.70
N SER A 75 13.88 -9.30 -11.77
CA SER A 75 12.45 -9.58 -11.92
C SER A 75 11.55 -8.56 -11.21
N PRO A 76 10.29 -8.41 -11.67
CA PRO A 76 9.28 -7.62 -10.97
C PRO A 76 9.00 -8.08 -9.53
N ILE A 77 9.16 -9.38 -9.25
CA ILE A 77 8.94 -9.94 -7.91
C ILE A 77 10.05 -9.44 -6.96
N GLU A 78 11.29 -9.40 -7.43
CA GLU A 78 12.43 -8.86 -6.68
C GLU A 78 12.19 -7.38 -6.35
N PHE A 79 11.67 -6.59 -7.30
CA PHE A 79 11.31 -5.20 -7.09
C PHE A 79 10.28 -5.00 -5.98
N VAL A 80 9.14 -5.73 -6.05
CA VAL A 80 8.07 -5.62 -5.05
C VAL A 80 8.53 -6.11 -3.68
N THR A 81 9.40 -7.12 -3.64
CA THR A 81 9.97 -7.64 -2.39
C THR A 81 10.96 -6.67 -1.76
N ALA A 82 11.76 -5.98 -2.58
CA ALA A 82 12.74 -5.01 -2.10
C ALA A 82 12.12 -3.66 -1.71
N THR A 83 10.93 -3.33 -2.24
CA THR A 83 10.22 -2.06 -1.97
C THR A 83 8.79 -2.30 -1.49
N PRO A 84 8.61 -2.94 -0.32
CA PRO A 84 7.31 -3.28 0.21
C PRO A 84 6.44 -2.04 0.48
N PHE A 85 5.17 -2.10 0.10
CA PHE A 85 4.19 -1.08 0.46
C PHE A 85 3.68 -1.32 1.88
N LEU A 86 4.00 -0.40 2.80
CA LEU A 86 3.58 -0.49 4.19
C LEU A 86 2.05 -0.59 4.33
N ASP A 87 1.30 0.16 3.52
CA ASP A 87 -0.18 0.15 3.55
C ASP A 87 -0.79 -1.16 3.03
N ALA A 88 -0.03 -1.93 2.23
CA ALA A 88 -0.48 -3.22 1.71
C ALA A 88 -0.18 -4.37 2.69
N ILE A 89 1.01 -4.33 3.32
CA ILE A 89 1.56 -5.42 4.13
C ILE A 89 1.19 -5.24 5.62
N GLY A 90 1.05 -4.01 6.09
CA GLY A 90 0.82 -3.67 7.48
C GLY A 90 2.06 -3.84 8.36
N LYS A 91 1.85 -4.18 9.63
CA LYS A 91 2.90 -4.27 10.67
C LYS A 91 3.93 -5.38 10.46
N VAL A 92 3.73 -6.30 9.51
CA VAL A 92 4.56 -7.50 9.37
C VAL A 92 5.84 -7.20 8.58
N LEU A 93 6.79 -6.51 9.22
CA LEU A 93 8.22 -6.45 8.88
C LEU A 93 9.06 -6.20 10.14
#